data_AF-A0A2T2SL24-F1
#
_entry.id   AF-A0A2T2SL24-F1
#
_cell.length_a   1.000
_cell.length_b   1.000
_cell.length_c   1.000
_cell.angle_alpha   90.00
_cell.angle_beta   90.00
_cell.angle_gamma   90.00
#
_symmetry.space_group_name_H-M   'P 1'
#
loop_
_entity.id
_entity.type
_entity.pdbx_description
1 polymer ?
#
loop_
_entity_poly.entity_id
_entity_poly.type
_entity_poly.pdbx_seq_one_letter_code
_entity_poly.pdbx_strand_id
1 'polypeptide(L)'
;MPTDDAPTRADWDRRLAPTGASTDDVRILDVEAAGERISRHAALGRWLRDAAFEAVEGLDEAGAAEARAHGRMKRGLEEQFPALVEAVRDATGGCGHLNLQWRPLQPSYSKVRLVFDGDLEPDVFCALRRPALSAVQYALRAVAEALPKGAPFPNRPNTATGVFECDGRCLGVRYREHPGEGRPDSDSPRRGVVLLPREGDATDEHPEGEAARGIVAYFAPQERERWYER
;
A
#
# COMPACT_ATOMS: atom_id res chain seq x y z
N MET A 1 -34.82 17.74 6.53
CA MET A 1 -33.61 18.34 7.14
C MET A 1 -32.43 17.97 6.27
N PRO A 2 -31.76 18.93 5.63
CA PRO A 2 -30.57 18.63 4.85
C PRO A 2 -29.39 18.50 5.82
N THR A 3 -28.75 17.33 5.86
CA THR A 3 -27.39 17.26 6.43
C THR A 3 -26.42 17.38 5.28
N ASP A 4 -25.64 18.47 5.31
CA ASP A 4 -24.40 18.71 4.58
C ASP A 4 -23.40 17.55 4.82
N ASP A 5 -23.66 16.40 4.20
CA ASP A 5 -22.83 15.19 4.30
C ASP A 5 -21.96 15.03 3.04
N ALA A 6 -21.69 16.13 2.33
CA ALA A 6 -20.71 16.15 1.26
C ALA A 6 -19.33 15.96 1.90
N PRO A 7 -18.60 14.88 1.57
CA PRO A 7 -17.31 14.62 2.18
C PRO A 7 -16.33 15.74 1.85
N THR A 8 -15.71 16.32 2.89
CA THR A 8 -14.72 17.37 2.69
C THR A 8 -13.32 16.79 2.49
N ARG A 9 -12.41 17.60 1.95
CA ARG A 9 -10.99 17.23 1.85
C ARG A 9 -10.40 16.84 3.22
N ALA A 10 -10.73 17.60 4.26
CA ALA A 10 -10.26 17.33 5.63
C ALA A 10 -10.76 15.99 6.19
N ASP A 11 -11.94 15.53 5.76
CA ASP A 11 -12.46 14.21 6.15
C ASP A 11 -11.65 13.06 5.55
N TRP A 12 -11.13 13.25 4.33
CA TRP A 12 -10.27 12.28 3.66
C TRP A 12 -8.86 12.28 4.24
N ASP A 13 -8.28 13.46 4.49
CA ASP A 13 -6.97 13.57 5.13
C ASP A 13 -6.96 12.88 6.49
N ARG A 14 -8.04 13.00 7.28
CA ARG A 14 -8.17 12.30 8.56
C ARG A 14 -8.21 10.77 8.41
N ARG A 15 -8.83 10.27 7.34
CA ARG A 15 -8.95 8.83 7.07
C ARG A 15 -7.67 8.23 6.49
N LEU A 16 -6.86 9.06 5.84
CA LEU A 16 -5.52 8.76 5.35
C LEU A 16 -4.42 9.14 6.34
N ALA A 17 -4.81 9.55 7.56
CA ALA A 17 -3.85 9.95 8.56
C ALA A 17 -2.91 8.78 8.89
N PRO A 18 -1.61 9.09 9.07
CA PRO A 18 -0.61 8.10 9.42
C PRO A 18 -0.95 7.33 10.68
N THR A 19 -0.31 6.17 10.82
CA THR A 19 -0.34 5.38 12.05
C THR A 19 0.43 6.10 13.16
N GLY A 20 0.13 5.76 14.41
CA GLY A 20 0.87 6.25 15.58
C GLY A 20 2.34 5.82 15.64
N ALA A 21 2.77 4.92 14.75
CA ALA A 21 4.16 4.54 14.57
C ALA A 21 4.96 5.56 13.73
N SER A 22 4.34 6.61 13.20
CA SER A 22 5.07 7.61 12.40
C SER A 22 6.02 8.47 13.24
N THR A 23 7.05 8.99 12.59
CA THR A 23 8.04 9.91 13.16
C THR A 23 8.17 11.16 12.29
N ASP A 24 8.97 12.14 12.72
CA ASP A 24 9.24 13.37 11.94
C ASP A 24 9.94 13.12 10.59
N ASP A 25 10.59 11.96 10.45
CA ASP A 25 11.33 11.57 9.24
C ASP A 25 10.58 10.55 8.37
N VAL A 26 9.61 9.82 8.95
CA VAL A 26 8.87 8.75 8.26
C VAL A 26 7.39 8.81 8.59
N ARG A 27 6.56 9.00 7.56
CA ARG A 27 5.11 8.86 7.66
C ARG A 27 4.69 7.45 7.22
N ILE A 28 4.06 6.71 8.12
CA ILE A 28 3.63 5.33 7.90
C ILE A 28 2.11 5.28 7.75
N LEU A 29 1.62 4.60 6.71
CA LEU A 29 0.22 4.36 6.45
C LEU A 29 -0.03 2.85 6.35
N ASP A 30 -0.91 2.34 7.20
CA ASP A 30 -1.49 1.00 7.04
C ASP A 30 -2.52 1.04 5.91
N VAL A 31 -2.25 0.31 4.84
CA VAL A 31 -2.98 0.39 3.57
C VAL A 31 -4.38 -0.19 3.70
N GLU A 32 -4.50 -1.33 4.38
CA GLU A 32 -5.80 -1.97 4.60
C GLU A 32 -6.66 -1.11 5.52
N ALA A 33 -6.12 -0.67 6.66
CA ALA A 33 -6.86 0.16 7.61
C ALA A 33 -7.27 1.52 6.99
N ALA A 34 -6.44 2.10 6.14
CA ALA A 34 -6.81 3.30 5.37
C ALA A 34 -7.95 3.01 4.39
N GLY A 35 -7.87 1.92 3.61
CA GLY A 35 -8.93 1.48 2.70
C GLY A 35 -10.26 1.20 3.40
N GLU A 36 -10.22 0.61 4.60
CA GLU A 36 -11.40 0.41 5.44
C GLU A 36 -11.99 1.73 5.93
N ARG A 37 -11.16 2.65 6.44
CA ARG A 37 -11.61 3.97 6.92
C ARG A 37 -12.27 4.79 5.81
N ILE A 38 -11.72 4.73 4.59
CA ILE A 38 -12.30 5.34 3.38
C ILE A 38 -13.64 4.67 3.08
N SER A 39 -13.66 3.34 2.96
CA SER A 39 -14.87 2.58 2.59
C SER A 39 -16.03 2.71 3.58
N ARG A 40 -15.75 2.99 4.87
CA ARG A 40 -16.77 3.24 5.90
C ARG A 40 -17.42 4.62 5.82
N HIS A 41 -16.96 5.54 4.95
CA HIS A 41 -17.60 6.84 4.80
C HIS A 41 -19.02 6.69 4.23
N ALA A 42 -20.02 7.28 4.90
CA ALA A 42 -21.43 7.09 4.54
C ALA A 42 -21.76 7.53 3.11
N ALA A 43 -21.26 8.68 2.66
CA ALA A 43 -21.44 9.16 1.28
C ALA A 43 -20.86 8.19 0.24
N LEU A 44 -19.63 7.70 0.45
CA LEU A 44 -18.98 6.74 -0.43
C LEU A 44 -19.71 5.39 -0.43
N GLY A 45 -20.11 4.91 0.74
CA GLY A 45 -20.85 3.65 0.88
C GLY A 45 -22.24 3.69 0.25
N ARG A 46 -22.94 4.84 0.28
CA ARG A 46 -24.20 5.05 -0.45
C ARG A 46 -23.96 5.00 -1.96
N TRP A 47 -23.06 5.85 -2.45
CA TRP A 47 -22.72 5.90 -3.87
C TRP A 47 -22.28 4.53 -4.41
N LEU A 48 -21.44 3.80 -3.67
CA LEU A 48 -20.92 2.51 -4.11
C LEU A 48 -22.02 1.46 -4.24
N ARG A 49 -23.01 1.46 -3.33
CA ARG A 49 -24.16 0.55 -3.44
C ARG A 49 -24.96 0.88 -4.69
N ASP A 50 -25.31 2.15 -4.88
CA ASP A 50 -26.15 2.58 -6.00
C ASP A 50 -25.45 2.28 -7.34
N ALA A 51 -24.18 2.68 -7.47
CA ALA A 51 -23.38 2.42 -8.66
C ALA A 51 -23.18 0.92 -8.93
N ALA A 52 -23.05 0.09 -7.87
CA ALA A 52 -22.88 -1.35 -8.04
C ALA A 52 -24.18 -2.05 -8.50
N PHE A 53 -25.34 -1.59 -8.05
CA PHE A 53 -26.64 -2.07 -8.53
C PHE A 53 -26.87 -1.68 -9.99
N GLU A 54 -26.67 -0.41 -10.35
CA GLU A 54 -26.78 0.06 -11.73
C GLU A 54 -25.82 -0.68 -12.68
N ALA A 55 -24.60 -0.96 -12.20
CA ALA A 55 -23.62 -1.69 -12.98
C ALA A 55 -24.04 -3.14 -13.27
N VAL A 56 -24.77 -3.80 -12.36
CA VAL A 56 -25.29 -5.16 -12.55
C VAL A 56 -26.51 -5.18 -13.47
N GLU A 57 -27.43 -4.22 -13.35
CA GLU A 57 -28.60 -4.12 -14.24
C GLU A 57 -28.20 -3.95 -15.71
N GLY A 58 -27.05 -3.32 -15.97
CA GLY A 58 -26.49 -3.15 -17.32
C GLY A 58 -25.63 -4.30 -17.83
N LEU A 59 -25.61 -5.47 -17.16
CA LEU A 59 -24.88 -6.66 -17.61
C LEU A 59 -25.76 -7.54 -18.51
N ASP A 60 -25.78 -7.22 -19.80
CA ASP A 60 -26.36 -8.11 -20.82
C ASP A 60 -25.35 -9.25 -21.13
N GLU A 61 -25.43 -10.37 -20.40
CA GLU A 61 -24.78 -11.72 -20.54
C GLU A 61 -23.35 -11.88 -21.12
N ALA A 62 -22.60 -10.84 -21.45
CA ALA A 62 -21.30 -10.91 -22.11
C ALA A 62 -20.18 -10.37 -21.22
N GLY A 63 -19.04 -11.07 -21.12
CA GLY A 63 -17.88 -10.65 -20.30
C GLY A 63 -17.30 -9.28 -20.64
N ALA A 64 -17.48 -8.79 -21.88
CA ALA A 64 -17.11 -7.43 -22.27
C ALA A 64 -18.01 -6.35 -21.62
N ALA A 65 -19.20 -6.69 -21.15
CA ALA A 65 -20.08 -5.78 -20.41
C ALA A 65 -19.54 -5.53 -19.00
N GLU A 66 -18.98 -6.55 -18.34
CA GLU A 66 -18.44 -6.46 -16.99
C GLU A 66 -17.22 -5.52 -16.92
N ALA A 67 -16.24 -5.70 -17.81
CA ALA A 67 -15.07 -4.80 -17.87
C ALA A 67 -15.47 -3.34 -18.14
N ARG A 68 -16.48 -3.11 -19.00
CA ARG A 68 -17.02 -1.76 -19.27
C ARG A 68 -17.75 -1.19 -18.05
N ALA A 69 -18.53 -2.00 -17.34
CA ALA A 69 -19.23 -1.60 -16.14
C ALA A 69 -18.25 -1.23 -15.02
N HIS A 70 -17.24 -2.07 -14.78
CA HIS A 70 -16.14 -1.78 -13.85
C HIS A 70 -15.45 -0.46 -14.19
N GLY A 71 -15.08 -0.26 -15.47
CA GLY A 71 -14.45 0.98 -15.93
C GLY A 71 -15.33 2.22 -15.76
N ARG A 72 -16.65 2.11 -15.92
CA ARG A 72 -17.60 3.21 -15.63
C ARG A 72 -17.65 3.52 -14.14
N MET A 73 -17.72 2.50 -13.28
CA MET A 73 -17.73 2.71 -11.83
C MET A 73 -16.43 3.34 -11.34
N LYS A 74 -15.26 2.92 -11.89
CA LYS A 74 -13.98 3.54 -11.55
C LYS A 74 -13.96 5.03 -11.90
N ARG A 75 -14.39 5.40 -13.12
CA ARG A 75 -14.51 6.81 -13.50
C ARG A 75 -15.50 7.58 -12.63
N GLY A 76 -16.66 6.99 -12.34
CA GLY A 76 -17.65 7.60 -11.46
C GLY A 76 -17.11 7.83 -10.03
N LEU A 77 -16.24 6.95 -9.52
CA LEU A 77 -15.58 7.15 -8.23
C LEU A 77 -14.70 8.41 -8.26
N GLU A 78 -13.90 8.55 -9.31
CA GLU A 78 -12.97 9.67 -9.48
C GLU A 78 -13.71 11.00 -9.71
N GLU A 79 -14.77 10.99 -10.52
CA GLU A 79 -15.61 12.16 -10.82
C GLU A 79 -16.40 12.63 -9.60
N GLN A 80 -16.92 11.69 -8.80
CA GLN A 80 -17.81 12.03 -7.69
C GLN A 80 -17.09 12.29 -6.36
N PHE A 81 -15.84 11.84 -6.23
CA PHE A 81 -15.01 12.08 -5.05
C PHE A 81 -13.62 12.64 -5.43
N PRO A 82 -13.53 13.78 -6.15
CA PRO A 82 -12.25 14.34 -6.58
C PRO A 82 -11.37 14.72 -5.39
N ALA A 83 -11.96 15.22 -4.29
CA ALA A 83 -11.23 15.51 -3.06
C ALA A 83 -10.62 14.27 -2.41
N LEU A 84 -11.20 13.08 -2.58
CA LEU A 84 -10.62 11.82 -2.11
C LEU A 84 -9.46 11.40 -2.99
N VAL A 85 -9.59 11.54 -4.32
CA VAL A 85 -8.51 11.25 -5.27
C VAL A 85 -7.27 12.10 -4.96
N GLU A 86 -7.46 13.41 -4.79
CA GLU A 86 -6.37 14.29 -4.41
C GLU A 86 -5.79 13.93 -3.03
N ALA A 87 -6.65 13.58 -2.06
CA ALA A 87 -6.18 13.18 -0.74
C ALA A 87 -5.30 11.94 -0.78
N VAL A 88 -5.68 10.92 -1.57
CA VAL A 88 -4.86 9.72 -1.77
C VAL A 88 -3.55 10.07 -2.47
N ARG A 89 -3.59 10.91 -3.50
CA ARG A 89 -2.39 11.36 -4.22
C ARG A 89 -1.40 12.03 -3.27
N ASP A 90 -1.85 12.96 -2.46
CA ASP A 90 -0.99 13.66 -1.49
C ASP A 90 -0.55 12.74 -0.34
N ALA A 91 -1.43 11.83 0.10
CA ALA A 91 -1.12 10.86 1.14
C ALA A 91 -0.11 9.79 0.71
N THR A 92 0.10 9.61 -0.59
CA THR A 92 0.98 8.57 -1.13
C THR A 92 2.11 9.12 -1.99
N GLY A 93 2.30 10.44 -2.04
CA GLY A 93 3.30 11.07 -2.92
C GLY A 93 3.05 10.78 -4.41
N GLY A 94 1.84 10.41 -4.78
CA GLY A 94 1.48 9.95 -6.12
C GLY A 94 1.71 8.47 -6.41
N CYS A 95 2.27 7.69 -5.47
CA CYS A 95 2.53 6.25 -5.65
C CYS A 95 1.27 5.39 -5.59
N GLY A 96 0.21 5.88 -4.94
CA GLY A 96 -1.03 5.16 -4.72
C GLY A 96 -2.19 5.82 -5.43
N HIS A 97 -3.16 5.00 -5.84
CA HIS A 97 -4.41 5.45 -6.42
C HIS A 97 -5.59 4.63 -5.92
N LEU A 98 -6.79 5.19 -6.09
CA LEU A 98 -8.02 4.50 -5.76
C LEU A 98 -8.31 3.44 -6.81
N ASN A 99 -8.72 2.26 -6.36
CA ASN A 99 -9.32 1.26 -7.21
C ASN A 99 -10.58 0.71 -6.56
N LEU A 100 -11.42 0.13 -7.41
CA LEU A 100 -12.67 -0.49 -7.01
C LEU A 100 -12.52 -2.02 -7.10
N GLN A 101 -12.69 -2.68 -5.97
CA GLN A 101 -13.00 -4.10 -5.98
C GLN A 101 -14.52 -4.27 -6.08
N TRP A 102 -15.03 -4.33 -7.29
CA TRP A 102 -16.44 -4.59 -7.55
C TRP A 102 -16.70 -6.10 -7.54
N ARG A 103 -17.83 -6.49 -6.94
CA ARG A 103 -18.29 -7.89 -6.89
C ARG A 103 -19.69 -7.96 -7.51
N PRO A 104 -19.83 -8.26 -8.81
CA PRO A 104 -21.13 -8.22 -9.49
C PRO A 104 -22.19 -9.14 -8.87
N LEU A 105 -21.78 -10.35 -8.47
CA LEU A 105 -22.68 -11.32 -7.83
C LEU A 105 -22.94 -11.02 -6.35
N GLN A 106 -22.19 -10.08 -5.77
CA GLN A 106 -22.25 -9.70 -4.36
C GLN A 106 -22.05 -8.18 -4.20
N PRO A 107 -22.92 -7.33 -4.78
CA PRO A 107 -22.68 -5.87 -4.87
C PRO A 107 -22.40 -5.22 -3.52
N SER A 108 -23.06 -5.69 -2.46
CA SER A 108 -22.89 -5.24 -1.07
C SER A 108 -21.48 -5.46 -0.49
N TYR A 109 -20.67 -6.33 -1.10
CA TYR A 109 -19.28 -6.60 -0.73
C TYR A 109 -18.26 -5.85 -1.60
N SER A 110 -18.74 -4.99 -2.50
CA SER A 110 -17.85 -4.11 -3.26
C SER A 110 -17.18 -3.12 -2.30
N LYS A 111 -15.89 -2.86 -2.51
CA LYS A 111 -15.14 -1.92 -1.67
C LYS A 111 -14.11 -1.13 -2.45
N VAL A 112 -13.78 0.04 -1.94
CA VAL A 112 -12.67 0.84 -2.44
C VAL A 112 -11.38 0.33 -1.80
N ARG A 113 -10.33 0.22 -2.61
CA ARG A 113 -8.99 -0.17 -2.18
C ARG A 113 -8.00 0.90 -2.62
N LEU A 114 -6.93 1.03 -1.85
CA LEU A 114 -5.72 1.70 -2.29
C LEU A 114 -4.89 0.66 -3.03
N VAL A 115 -4.46 1.00 -4.24
CA VAL A 115 -3.55 0.19 -5.05
C VAL A 115 -2.35 1.04 -5.40
N PHE A 116 -1.23 0.39 -5.64
CA PHE A 116 0.05 1.02 -5.95
C PHE A 116 0.56 0.53 -7.29
N ASP A 117 1.43 1.30 -7.91
CA ASP A 117 1.98 0.94 -9.21
C ASP A 117 2.78 -0.37 -9.17
N GLY A 118 2.76 -1.12 -10.28
CA GLY A 118 3.61 -2.30 -10.49
C GLY A 118 3.17 -3.58 -9.77
N ASP A 119 1.87 -3.90 -9.77
CA ASP A 119 1.27 -5.07 -9.10
C ASP A 119 1.67 -5.21 -7.62
N LEU A 120 2.02 -4.09 -6.99
CA LEU A 120 2.34 -4.04 -5.58
C LEU A 120 1.04 -4.01 -4.77
N GLU A 121 0.88 -5.02 -3.92
CA GLU A 121 -0.13 -5.06 -2.86
C GLU A 121 0.56 -4.83 -1.50
N PRO A 122 0.90 -3.58 -1.14
CA PRO A 122 1.56 -3.31 0.13
C PRO A 122 0.61 -3.42 1.30
N ASP A 123 1.12 -3.99 2.39
CA ASP A 123 0.53 -3.91 3.72
C ASP A 123 0.74 -2.51 4.32
N VAL A 124 1.91 -1.92 4.04
CA VAL A 124 2.34 -0.63 4.60
C VAL A 124 2.90 0.29 3.53
N PHE A 125 2.53 1.56 3.56
CA PHE A 125 3.16 2.63 2.79
C PHE A 125 3.97 3.54 3.71
N CYS A 126 5.20 3.87 3.31
CA CYS A 126 6.16 4.65 4.07
C CYS A 126 6.66 5.84 3.23
N ALA A 127 6.19 7.05 3.53
CA ALA A 127 6.74 8.27 2.94
C ALA A 127 7.93 8.77 3.78
N LEU A 128 9.11 8.77 3.18
CA LEU A 128 10.34 9.27 3.74
C LEU A 128 10.45 10.76 3.47
N ARG A 129 10.72 11.55 4.51
CA ARG A 129 11.02 12.98 4.33
C ARG A 129 12.33 13.20 3.57
N ARG A 130 13.30 12.33 3.85
CA ARG A 130 14.63 12.26 3.21
C ARG A 130 15.10 10.81 3.25
N PRO A 131 15.95 10.36 2.30
CA PRO A 131 16.44 8.98 2.26
C PRO A 131 17.58 8.75 3.25
N ALA A 132 17.39 9.11 4.52
CA ALA A 132 18.37 8.86 5.58
C ALA A 132 18.34 7.38 5.99
N LEU A 133 19.52 6.79 6.25
CA LEU A 133 19.60 5.37 6.62
C LEU A 133 18.74 5.01 7.84
N SER A 134 18.72 5.88 8.86
CA SER A 134 17.89 5.67 10.06
C SER A 134 16.40 5.67 9.75
N ALA A 135 15.94 6.56 8.86
CA ALA A 135 14.55 6.63 8.42
C ALA A 135 14.16 5.37 7.62
N VAL A 136 15.05 4.91 6.73
CA VAL A 136 14.86 3.68 5.97
C VAL A 136 14.80 2.45 6.89
N GLN A 137 15.71 2.34 7.86
CA GLN A 137 15.70 1.25 8.84
C GLN A 137 14.40 1.25 9.66
N TYR A 138 13.93 2.44 10.06
CA TYR A 138 12.68 2.58 10.77
C TYR A 138 11.48 2.15 9.93
N ALA A 139 11.43 2.56 8.67
CA ALA A 139 10.39 2.14 7.73
C ALA A 139 10.45 0.63 7.43
N LEU A 140 11.65 0.03 7.31
CA LEU A 140 11.81 -1.42 7.16
C LEU A 140 11.26 -2.19 8.37
N ARG A 141 11.50 -1.67 9.58
CA ARG A 141 10.93 -2.23 10.80
C ARG A 141 9.40 -2.19 10.78
N ALA A 142 8.80 -1.09 10.29
CA ALA A 142 7.35 -0.99 10.16
C ALA A 142 6.79 -2.05 9.20
N VAL A 143 7.50 -2.34 8.10
CA VAL A 143 7.13 -3.44 7.18
C VAL A 143 7.30 -4.80 7.86
N ALA A 144 8.37 -5.00 8.62
CA ALA A 144 8.58 -6.24 9.37
C ALA A 144 7.49 -6.47 10.42
N GLU A 145 6.99 -5.42 11.07
CA GLU A 145 5.89 -5.49 12.04
C GLU A 145 4.54 -5.86 11.39
N ALA A 146 4.40 -5.69 10.06
CA ALA A 146 3.23 -6.11 9.30
C ALA A 146 3.28 -7.59 8.89
N LEU A 147 4.35 -8.33 9.21
CA LEU A 147 4.41 -9.77 8.96
C LEU A 147 3.25 -10.52 9.62
N PRO A 148 2.73 -11.59 8.97
CA PRO A 148 1.76 -12.47 9.59
C PRO A 148 2.22 -12.97 10.96
N LYS A 149 1.29 -12.99 11.92
CA LYS A 149 1.58 -13.50 13.28
C LYS A 149 1.78 -15.01 13.25
N GLY A 150 2.83 -15.49 13.93
CA GLY A 150 3.15 -16.91 14.07
C GLY A 150 4.39 -17.31 13.29
N ALA A 151 4.92 -18.52 13.54
CA ALA A 151 6.10 -19.00 12.86
C ALA A 151 5.81 -19.31 11.37
N PRO A 152 6.73 -18.99 10.45
CA PRO A 152 6.61 -19.35 9.04
C PRO A 152 6.69 -20.87 8.85
N PHE A 153 6.08 -21.39 7.77
CA PHE A 153 6.15 -22.81 7.45
C PHE A 153 7.45 -23.15 6.69
N PRO A 154 7.92 -24.43 6.75
CA PRO A 154 9.16 -24.92 6.12
C PRO A 154 9.41 -24.52 4.65
N ASN A 155 8.36 -24.21 3.87
CA ASN A 155 8.46 -23.78 2.47
C ASN A 155 7.59 -22.55 2.15
N ARG A 156 7.10 -21.85 3.17
CA ARG A 156 6.23 -20.69 3.01
C ARG A 156 6.67 -19.62 3.99
N PRO A 157 7.60 -18.73 3.59
CA PRO A 157 8.01 -17.63 4.44
C PRO A 157 6.81 -16.72 4.70
N ASN A 158 6.75 -16.18 5.91
CA ASN A 158 5.90 -15.04 6.19
C ASN A 158 6.41 -13.88 5.34
N THR A 159 5.49 -13.17 4.69
CA THR A 159 5.85 -12.08 3.79
C THR A 159 5.00 -10.87 4.12
N ALA A 160 5.64 -9.70 4.15
CA ALA A 160 4.99 -8.41 4.19
C ALA A 160 5.56 -7.54 3.07
N THR A 161 4.72 -6.74 2.43
CA THR A 161 5.11 -5.84 1.35
C THR A 161 4.96 -4.39 1.82
N GLY A 162 6.03 -3.62 1.65
CA GLY A 162 6.03 -2.18 1.86
C GLY A 162 6.19 -1.43 0.55
N VAL A 163 5.67 -0.20 0.48
CA VAL A 163 6.05 0.77 -0.55
C VAL A 163 6.71 1.96 0.14
N PHE A 164 7.93 2.27 -0.29
CA PHE A 164 8.68 3.42 0.19
C PHE A 164 8.53 4.54 -0.83
N GLU A 165 8.29 5.75 -0.36
CA GLU A 165 8.20 6.94 -1.19
C GLU A 165 9.19 7.99 -0.71
N CYS A 166 9.83 8.69 -1.65
CA CYS A 166 10.63 9.87 -1.39
C CYS A 166 10.65 10.75 -2.65
N ASP A 167 10.26 12.01 -2.50
CA ASP A 167 10.21 13.00 -3.58
C ASP A 167 9.44 12.50 -4.83
N GLY A 168 8.30 11.84 -4.62
CA GLY A 168 7.42 11.32 -5.68
C GLY A 168 7.92 10.07 -6.40
N ARG A 169 9.03 9.48 -5.93
CA ARG A 169 9.55 8.20 -6.42
C ARG A 169 9.14 7.09 -5.47
N CYS A 170 8.80 5.93 -6.01
CA CYS A 170 8.28 4.80 -5.26
C CYS A 170 9.20 3.58 -5.40
N LEU A 171 9.39 2.82 -4.32
CA LEU A 171 10.12 1.56 -4.31
C LEU A 171 9.32 0.52 -3.53
N GLY A 172 8.94 -0.57 -4.20
CA GLY A 172 8.39 -1.73 -3.50
C GLY A 172 9.48 -2.46 -2.73
N VAL A 173 9.13 -2.99 -1.57
CA VAL A 173 10.03 -3.76 -0.71
C VAL A 173 9.26 -4.95 -0.16
N ARG A 174 9.83 -6.15 -0.27
CA ARG A 174 9.24 -7.36 0.29
C ARG A 174 10.10 -7.88 1.41
N TYR A 175 9.56 -7.85 2.62
CA TYR A 175 10.19 -8.41 3.81
C TYR A 175 9.76 -9.87 3.95
N ARG A 176 10.71 -10.77 4.18
CA ARG A 176 10.47 -12.21 4.34
C ARG A 176 11.05 -12.71 5.63
N GLU A 177 10.26 -13.53 6.33
CA GLU A 177 10.69 -14.28 7.50
C GLU A 177 10.59 -15.77 7.21
N HIS A 178 11.73 -16.43 7.26
CA HIS A 178 11.92 -17.85 7.00
C HIS A 178 12.01 -18.62 8.33
N PRO A 179 11.63 -19.91 8.34
CA PRO A 179 11.78 -20.74 9.53
C PRO A 179 13.24 -20.81 9.97
N GLY A 180 13.47 -20.87 11.28
CA GLY A 180 14.80 -21.11 11.83
C GLY A 180 15.32 -22.49 11.41
N GLU A 181 16.64 -22.65 11.31
CA GLU A 181 17.28 -23.88 10.82
C GLU A 181 17.24 -25.07 11.81
N GLY A 182 16.42 -25.00 12.86
CA GLY A 182 16.24 -26.09 13.83
C GLY A 182 17.49 -26.42 14.65
N ARG A 183 18.48 -25.51 14.74
CA ARG A 183 19.62 -25.66 15.64
C ARG A 183 19.27 -25.13 17.05
N PRO A 184 19.67 -25.85 18.11
CA PRO A 184 19.30 -25.53 19.49
C PRO A 184 19.77 -24.14 19.99
N ASP A 185 20.77 -23.52 19.34
CA ASP A 185 21.28 -22.19 19.69
C ASP A 185 20.89 -21.07 18.68
N SER A 186 20.11 -21.38 17.64
CA SER A 186 19.72 -20.40 16.61
C SER A 186 18.26 -20.55 16.19
N ASP A 187 17.36 -20.64 17.17
CA ASP A 187 15.90 -20.77 16.98
C ASP A 187 15.24 -19.47 16.49
N SER A 188 16.04 -18.50 16.03
CA SER A 188 15.56 -17.22 15.51
C SER A 188 15.24 -17.34 14.03
N PRO A 189 14.06 -16.86 13.58
CA PRO A 189 13.70 -16.82 12.18
C PRO A 189 14.76 -16.07 11.34
N ARG A 190 15.11 -16.60 10.17
CA ARG A 190 15.99 -15.89 9.23
C ARG A 190 15.16 -14.84 8.50
N ARG A 191 15.62 -13.59 8.52
CA ARG A 191 14.95 -12.46 7.86
C ARG A 191 15.73 -11.97 6.66
N GLY A 192 15.00 -11.59 5.62
CA GLY A 192 15.55 -11.09 4.37
C GLY A 192 14.63 -10.08 3.70
N VAL A 193 15.21 -9.24 2.85
CA VAL A 193 14.50 -8.14 2.19
C VAL A 193 14.81 -8.18 0.71
N VAL A 194 13.77 -8.13 -0.11
CA VAL A 194 13.85 -8.05 -1.58
C VAL A 194 13.37 -6.67 -2.01
N LEU A 195 14.13 -6.00 -2.86
CA LEU A 195 13.72 -4.73 -3.45
C LEU A 195 12.97 -4.98 -4.76
N LEU A 196 11.94 -4.18 -5.00
CA LEU A 196 11.04 -4.25 -6.16
C LEU A 196 11.04 -2.89 -6.86
N PRO A 197 12.14 -2.50 -7.53
CA PRO A 197 12.25 -1.23 -8.25
C PRO A 197 11.26 -1.09 -9.41
N ARG A 198 10.90 -2.21 -10.06
CA ARG A 198 9.85 -2.33 -11.06
C ARG A 198 9.20 -3.71 -11.00
N GLU A 199 8.00 -3.82 -11.56
CA GLU A 199 7.35 -5.12 -11.75
C GLU A 199 8.23 -6.05 -12.58
N GLY A 200 8.39 -7.30 -12.11
CA GLY A 200 9.26 -8.30 -12.73
C GLY A 200 10.76 -8.11 -12.53
N ASP A 201 11.20 -7.01 -11.90
CA ASP A 201 12.62 -6.68 -11.67
C ASP A 201 12.98 -6.81 -10.19
N ALA A 202 12.68 -7.97 -9.60
CA ALA A 202 13.00 -8.24 -8.20
C ALA A 202 14.51 -8.47 -8.03
N THR A 203 15.11 -7.81 -7.05
CA THR A 203 16.50 -8.08 -6.68
C THR A 203 16.64 -9.42 -5.96
N ASP A 204 17.89 -9.83 -5.75
CA ASP A 204 18.18 -10.89 -4.78
C ASP A 204 17.70 -10.50 -3.37
N GLU A 205 17.54 -11.51 -2.52
CA GLU A 205 17.18 -11.32 -1.11
C GLU A 205 18.43 -10.92 -0.32
N HIS A 206 18.36 -9.77 0.35
CA HIS A 206 19.47 -9.18 1.10
C HIS A 206 19.18 -9.17 2.61
N PRO A 207 20.21 -9.21 3.48
CA PRO A 207 20.06 -8.86 4.88
C PRO A 207 19.54 -7.43 5.05
N GLU A 208 18.80 -7.18 6.13
CA GLU A 208 18.13 -5.88 6.37
C GLU A 208 19.07 -4.67 6.27
N GLY A 209 20.29 -4.77 6.80
CA GLY A 209 21.28 -3.68 6.74
C GLY A 209 21.78 -3.38 5.33
N GLU A 210 21.94 -4.39 4.49
CA GLU A 210 22.33 -4.21 3.08
C GLU A 210 21.16 -3.64 2.27
N ALA A 211 19.95 -4.19 2.48
CA ALA A 211 18.75 -3.69 1.85
C ALA A 211 18.47 -2.22 2.20
N ALA A 212 18.67 -1.82 3.46
CA ALA A 212 18.52 -0.43 3.89
C ALA A 212 19.47 0.51 3.10
N ARG A 213 20.72 0.10 2.90
CA ARG A 213 21.68 0.86 2.06
C ARG A 213 21.25 0.87 0.60
N GLY A 214 20.71 -0.24 0.09
CA GLY A 214 20.15 -0.34 -1.26
C GLY A 214 18.98 0.63 -1.49
N ILE A 215 18.07 0.75 -0.51
CA ILE A 215 16.96 1.70 -0.55
C ILE A 215 17.47 3.15 -0.52
N VAL A 216 18.42 3.47 0.35
CA VAL A 216 19.06 4.81 0.36
C VAL A 216 19.68 5.10 -1.02
N ALA A 217 20.44 4.17 -1.57
CA ALA A 217 21.08 4.33 -2.88
C ALA A 217 20.06 4.46 -4.03
N TYR A 218 18.88 3.83 -3.92
CA TYR A 218 17.81 3.97 -4.90
C TYR A 218 17.26 5.41 -4.94
N PHE A 219 17.03 6.01 -3.78
CA PHE A 219 16.47 7.37 -3.67
C PHE A 219 17.51 8.47 -3.79
N ALA A 220 18.72 8.24 -3.29
CA ALA A 220 19.86 9.16 -3.39
C ALA A 220 21.09 8.45 -3.97
N PRO A 221 21.15 8.24 -5.30
CA PRO A 221 22.29 7.60 -5.96
C PRO A 221 23.63 8.30 -5.68
N GLN A 222 23.61 9.63 -5.52
CA GLN A 222 24.78 10.45 -5.17
C GLN A 222 25.34 10.18 -3.77
N GLU A 223 24.56 9.59 -2.86
CA GLU A 223 25.06 9.22 -1.54
C GLU A 223 25.79 7.88 -1.55
N ARG A 224 25.67 7.08 -2.62
CA ARG A 224 26.25 5.73 -2.74
C ARG A 224 27.77 5.72 -2.47
N GLU A 225 28.49 6.74 -2.91
CA GLU A 225 29.95 6.87 -2.73
C GLU A 225 30.36 7.05 -1.26
N ARG A 226 29.55 7.76 -0.45
CA ARG A 226 29.87 8.09 0.96
C ARG A 226 29.80 6.89 1.93
N TRP A 227 29.25 5.76 1.48
CA TRP A 227 29.05 4.56 2.30
C TRP A 227 30.03 3.44 1.96
N TYR A 228 30.64 3.45 0.77
CA TYR A 228 31.70 2.49 0.39
C TYR A 228 33.12 2.97 0.76
N GLU A 229 33.28 4.25 1.10
CA GLU A 229 34.56 4.84 1.53
C GLU A 229 34.80 4.81 3.06
N ARG A 230 33.96 4.11 3.85
CA ARG A 230 34.10 3.99 5.30
C ARG A 230 34.27 2.55 5.78
#